data_AF-A0A8S2FUJ1-F1
#
_entry.id   AF-A0A8S2FUJ1-F1
#
_cell.length_a   1.000
_cell.length_b   1.000
_cell.length_c   1.000
_cell.angle_alpha   90.00
_cell.angle_beta   90.00
_cell.angle_gamma   90.00
#
_symmetry.space_group_name_H-M   'P 1'
#
loop_
_entity.id
_entity.type
_entity.pdbx_description
1 polymer ?
#
loop_
_entity_poly.entity_id
_entity_poly.type
_entity_poly.pdbx_seq_one_letter_code
_entity_poly.pdbx_strand_id
1 'polypeptide(L)'
;EDNLTEANFHQNHLCAKPITCLKDLSIDDQEKLIQKDYLTCSSLIPAYLSTRENFVNAIKLQTGISQNGAIHLSNMLSKWEKYFLFCGEGSRIKNVIQSL
;
A
#
# COMPACT_ATOMS: atom_id res chain seq x y z
N GLU A 1 1.26 5.49 -18.53
CA GLU A 1 2.04 4.41 -17.87
C GLU A 1 1.40 4.09 -16.53
N ASP A 2 0.70 2.95 -16.43
CA ASP A 2 -0.07 2.60 -15.22
C ASP A 2 0.69 1.72 -14.22
N ASN A 3 1.95 1.38 -14.51
CA ASN A 3 2.75 0.48 -13.67
C ASN A 3 3.14 1.14 -12.35
N LEU A 4 2.83 0.45 -11.25
CA LEU A 4 3.23 0.80 -9.90
C LEU A 4 4.47 0.00 -9.51
N THR A 5 5.47 0.71 -9.01
CA THR A 5 6.68 0.15 -8.40
C THR A 5 6.83 0.71 -7.00
N GLU A 6 7.74 0.15 -6.21
CA GLU A 6 8.05 0.68 -4.88
C GLU A 6 8.48 2.16 -4.91
N ALA A 7 9.06 2.62 -6.03
CA ALA A 7 9.57 3.97 -6.21
C ALA A 7 8.47 5.02 -6.46
N ASN A 8 7.33 4.64 -7.07
CA ASN A 8 6.28 5.59 -7.47
C ASN A 8 4.94 5.37 -6.74
N PHE A 9 4.81 4.31 -5.93
CA PHE A 9 3.55 3.98 -5.24
C PHE A 9 3.01 5.11 -4.37
N HIS A 10 3.90 5.83 -3.68
CA HIS A 10 3.57 6.97 -2.83
C HIS A 10 3.18 8.26 -3.59
N GLN A 11 3.30 8.29 -4.92
CA GLN A 11 2.93 9.45 -5.74
C GLN A 11 1.55 9.28 -6.39
N ASN A 12 0.94 8.10 -6.22
CA ASN A 12 -0.30 7.72 -6.89
C ASN A 12 -1.47 7.70 -5.90
N HIS A 13 -2.63 8.20 -6.33
CA HIS A 13 -3.89 7.94 -5.64
C HIS A 13 -4.22 6.45 -5.76
N LEU A 14 -3.90 5.68 -4.72
CA LEU A 14 -4.06 4.22 -4.68
C LEU A 14 -5.50 3.73 -4.89
N CYS A 15 -6.48 4.63 -4.73
CA CYS A 15 -7.89 4.29 -4.58
C CYS A 15 -8.49 3.47 -5.73
N ALA A 16 -7.92 3.53 -6.95
CA ALA A 16 -8.49 2.85 -8.12
C ALA A 16 -7.50 1.96 -8.89
N LYS A 17 -6.24 1.83 -8.46
CA LYS A 17 -5.26 1.02 -9.21
C LYS A 17 -5.41 -0.47 -8.86
N PRO A 18 -5.58 -1.37 -9.85
CA PRO A 18 -5.70 -2.79 -9.60
C PRO A 18 -4.38 -3.36 -9.06
N ILE A 19 -4.45 -4.48 -8.33
CA ILE A 19 -3.26 -5.17 -7.82
C ILE A 19 -2.33 -5.63 -8.96
N THR A 20 -2.88 -5.88 -10.15
CA THR A 20 -2.12 -6.26 -11.34
C THR A 20 -1.17 -5.17 -11.84
N CYS A 21 -1.30 -3.93 -11.38
CA CYS A 21 -0.35 -2.86 -11.69
C CYS A 21 0.97 -2.96 -10.91
N LEU A 22 1.06 -3.83 -9.89
CA LEU A 22 2.25 -4.01 -9.05
C LEU A 22 3.30 -4.88 -9.76
N LYS A 23 4.16 -4.28 -10.58
CA LYS A 23 5.14 -5.02 -11.40
C LYS A 23 6.15 -5.84 -10.60
N ASP A 24 6.47 -5.38 -9.40
CA ASP A 24 7.47 -6.00 -8.54
C ASP A 24 6.87 -7.16 -7.70
N LEU A 25 5.54 -7.37 -7.78
CA LEU A 25 4.85 -8.52 -7.21
C LEU A 25 4.68 -9.60 -8.28
N SER A 26 4.97 -10.87 -7.96
CA SER A 26 4.81 -11.96 -8.93
C SER A 26 3.35 -12.13 -9.35
N ILE A 27 3.12 -12.61 -10.58
CA ILE A 27 1.77 -12.87 -11.10
C ILE A 27 1.02 -13.85 -10.19
N ASP A 28 1.68 -14.92 -9.75
CA ASP A 28 1.10 -15.89 -8.80
C ASP A 28 0.63 -15.24 -7.49
N ASP A 29 1.41 -14.30 -6.94
CA ASP A 29 1.02 -13.58 -5.72
C ASP A 29 -0.13 -12.59 -5.99
N GLN A 30 -0.15 -11.93 -7.15
CA GLN A 30 -1.27 -11.08 -7.58
C GLN A 30 -2.57 -11.89 -7.70
N GLU A 31 -2.53 -13.07 -8.33
CA GLU A 31 -3.70 -13.93 -8.49
C GLU A 31 -4.24 -14.42 -7.14
N LYS A 32 -3.36 -14.83 -6.22
CA LYS A 32 -3.75 -15.22 -4.85
C LYS A 32 -4.44 -14.10 -4.08
N LEU A 33 -3.97 -12.86 -4.24
CA LEU A 33 -4.61 -11.69 -3.64
C LEU A 33 -6.01 -11.46 -4.22
N ILE A 34 -6.14 -11.54 -5.55
CA ILE A 34 -7.42 -11.38 -6.26
C ILE A 34 -8.42 -12.47 -5.83
N GLN A 35 -7.97 -13.72 -5.67
CA GLN A 35 -8.80 -14.83 -5.17
C GLN A 35 -9.30 -14.62 -3.74
N LYS A 36 -8.73 -13.67 -2.99
CA LYS A 36 -9.16 -13.27 -1.64
C LYS A 36 -9.78 -11.87 -1.61
N ASP A 37 -10.32 -11.42 -2.74
CA ASP A 37 -11.01 -10.13 -2.91
C ASP A 37 -10.12 -8.88 -2.71
N TYR A 38 -8.79 -9.03 -2.74
CA TYR A 38 -7.88 -7.90 -2.80
C TYR A 38 -7.73 -7.43 -4.25
N LEU A 39 -8.75 -6.76 -4.79
CA LEU A 39 -8.81 -6.38 -6.22
C LEU A 39 -7.97 -5.13 -6.54
N THR A 40 -7.82 -4.22 -5.58
CA THR A 40 -7.15 -2.92 -5.76
C THR A 40 -6.06 -2.70 -4.73
N CYS A 41 -5.12 -1.80 -5.01
CA CYS A 41 -4.07 -1.44 -4.05
C CYS A 41 -4.64 -0.88 -2.74
N SER A 42 -5.78 -0.17 -2.81
CA SER A 42 -6.47 0.36 -1.62
C SER A 42 -7.12 -0.71 -0.76
N SER A 43 -7.50 -1.87 -1.33
CA SER A 43 -8.08 -2.98 -0.57
C SER A 43 -7.11 -3.58 0.46
N LEU A 44 -5.80 -3.37 0.29
CA LEU A 44 -4.77 -3.81 1.25
C LEU A 44 -4.68 -2.90 2.49
N ILE A 45 -5.18 -1.67 2.41
CA ILE A 45 -5.02 -0.67 3.48
C ILE A 45 -5.70 -1.09 4.79
N PRO A 46 -6.97 -1.57 4.80
CA PRO A 46 -7.59 -2.01 6.05
C PRO A 46 -6.84 -3.16 6.73
N ALA A 47 -6.41 -4.16 5.95
CA ALA A 47 -5.62 -5.28 6.46
C ALA A 47 -4.28 -4.81 7.03
N TYR A 48 -3.60 -3.90 6.34
CA TYR A 48 -2.36 -3.28 6.81
C TYR A 48 -2.53 -2.48 8.10
N LEU A 49 -3.54 -1.61 8.18
CA LEU A 49 -3.77 -0.79 9.37
C LEU A 49 -4.19 -1.60 10.59
N SER A 50 -4.91 -2.71 10.39
CA SER A 50 -5.34 -3.59 11.48
C SER A 50 -4.22 -4.45 12.07
N THR A 51 -3.15 -4.72 11.30
CA THR A 51 -2.10 -5.66 11.71
C THR A 51 -0.70 -5.06 11.76
N ARG A 52 -0.46 -3.88 11.16
CA ARG A 52 0.78 -3.07 11.11
C ARG A 52 2.07 -3.89 11.30
N GLU A 53 2.49 -4.09 12.55
CA GLU A 53 3.73 -4.77 12.94
C GLU A 53 3.79 -6.25 12.50
N ASN A 54 2.65 -6.89 12.31
CA ASN A 54 2.51 -8.29 11.92
C ASN A 54 1.87 -8.48 10.53
N PHE A 55 1.79 -7.41 9.72
CA PHE A 55 1.13 -7.46 8.41
C PHE A 55 1.68 -8.57 7.52
N VAL A 56 3.00 -8.75 7.46
CA VAL A 56 3.66 -9.77 6.64
C VAL A 56 3.14 -11.17 6.94
N ASN A 57 3.01 -11.54 8.22
CA ASN A 57 2.49 -12.86 8.58
C ASN A 57 0.98 -12.96 8.36
N ALA A 58 0.23 -11.89 8.69
CA ALA A 58 -1.21 -11.86 8.56
C ALA A 58 -1.68 -12.02 7.10
N ILE A 59 -1.10 -11.24 6.18
CA ILE A 59 -1.47 -11.29 4.77
C ILE A 59 -1.12 -12.64 4.15
N LYS A 60 0.01 -13.25 4.53
CA LYS A 60 0.40 -14.59 4.09
C LYS A 60 -0.58 -15.66 4.56
N LEU A 61 -0.97 -15.62 5.83
CA LEU A 61 -1.93 -16.59 6.38
C LEU A 61 -3.29 -16.47 5.68
N GLN A 62 -3.72 -15.25 5.36
CA GLN A 62 -5.00 -15.01 4.72
C GLN A 62 -5.01 -15.35 3.23
N THR A 63 -3.90 -15.13 2.53
CA THR A 63 -3.85 -15.15 1.04
C THR A 63 -2.95 -16.22 0.45
N GLY A 64 -2.00 -16.75 1.21
CA GLY A 64 -1.03 -17.76 0.73
C GLY A 64 0.04 -17.19 -0.19
N ILE A 65 0.22 -15.87 -0.27
CA ILE A 65 1.31 -15.25 -1.03
C ILE A 65 2.69 -15.59 -0.47
N SER A 66 3.72 -15.41 -1.29
CA SER A 66 5.11 -15.64 -0.90
C SER A 66 5.58 -14.70 0.23
N GLN A 67 6.62 -15.11 0.96
CA GLN A 67 7.27 -14.24 1.96
C GLN A 67 7.77 -12.94 1.32
N ASN A 68 8.37 -13.03 0.14
CA ASN A 68 8.94 -11.88 -0.56
C ASN A 68 7.83 -10.92 -1.01
N GLY A 69 6.72 -11.44 -1.56
CA GLY A 69 5.57 -10.64 -1.93
C GLY A 69 4.95 -9.91 -0.73
N ALA A 70 4.82 -10.58 0.41
CA ALA A 70 4.30 -9.97 1.63
C ALA A 70 5.22 -8.87 2.19
N ILE A 71 6.55 -9.09 2.20
CA ILE A 71 7.53 -8.05 2.57
C ILE A 71 7.43 -6.86 1.63
N HIS A 72 7.34 -7.12 0.32
CA HIS A 72 7.24 -6.09 -0.69
C HIS A 72 5.99 -5.20 -0.48
N LEU A 73 4.81 -5.81 -0.32
CA LEU A 73 3.58 -5.09 0.01
C LEU A 73 3.69 -4.27 1.30
N SER A 74 4.31 -4.85 2.34
CA SER A 74 4.55 -4.15 3.61
C SER A 74 5.39 -2.89 3.42
N ASN A 75 6.47 -2.97 2.63
CA ASN A 75 7.34 -1.83 2.34
C ASN A 75 6.62 -0.75 1.55
N MET A 76 5.82 -1.14 0.56
CA MET A 76 5.02 -0.20 -0.24
C MET A 76 3.98 0.54 0.61
N LEU A 77 3.24 -0.18 1.45
CA LEU A 77 2.21 0.39 2.32
C LEU A 77 2.82 1.24 3.44
N SER A 78 3.97 0.85 4.00
CA SER A 78 4.70 1.67 4.97
C SER A 78 5.21 2.97 4.37
N LYS A 79 5.72 2.93 3.12
CA LYS A 79 6.07 4.15 2.38
C LYS A 79 4.84 5.01 2.17
N TRP A 80 3.74 4.45 1.65
CA TRP A 80 2.49 5.19 1.45
C TRP A 80 1.97 5.82 2.75
N GLU A 81 1.98 5.07 3.87
CA GLU A 81 1.57 5.57 5.18
C GLU A 81 2.36 6.82 5.59
N LYS A 82 3.69 6.79 5.46
CA LYS A 82 4.56 7.94 5.77
C LYS A 82 4.22 9.19 4.97
N TYR A 83 3.77 9.04 3.72
CA TYR A 83 3.44 10.17 2.84
C TYR A 83 2.01 10.69 3.00
N PHE A 84 1.02 9.82 3.29
CA PHE A 84 -0.41 10.20 3.24
C PHE A 84 -1.18 10.08 4.55
N LEU A 85 -0.79 9.16 5.45
CA LEU A 85 -1.46 9.03 6.76
C LEU A 85 -0.89 10.02 7.78
N PHE A 86 0.37 10.43 7.62
CA PHE A 86 0.98 11.52 8.39
C PHE A 86 0.81 12.90 7.75
N CYS A 87 -0.37 13.22 7.22
CA CYS A 87 -0.75 14.61 6.91
C CYS A 87 -0.85 15.53 8.16
N GLY A 88 -0.38 15.10 9.34
CA GLY A 88 -0.27 15.90 10.56
C GLY A 88 1.17 16.17 11.05
N GLU A 89 2.17 15.42 10.61
CA GLU A 89 3.53 15.54 11.16
C GLU A 89 4.52 15.93 10.07
N GLY A 90 4.31 17.13 9.52
CA GLY A 90 5.07 17.67 8.40
C GLY A 90 4.26 18.54 7.45
N SER A 91 2.92 18.57 7.59
CA SER A 91 2.11 19.61 6.99
C SER A 91 2.52 20.95 7.61
N ARG A 92 3.37 21.68 6.88
CA ARG A 92 3.50 23.12 7.00
C ARG A 92 2.12 23.75 6.73
N ILE A 93 1.20 23.67 7.69
CA ILE A 93 0.20 24.71 7.93
C ILE A 93 0.91 25.82 8.73
N LYS A 94 2.06 26.26 8.22
CA LYS A 94 2.56 27.61 8.43
C LYS A 94 2.25 28.30 7.11
N ASN A 95 1.41 29.33 7.17
CA ASN A 95 1.02 30.24 6.07
C ASN A 95 -0.40 30.10 5.50
N VAL A 96 -1.40 29.81 6.34
CA VAL A 96 -2.78 30.26 6.04
C VAL A 96 -3.37 31.14 7.17
N ILE A 97 -2.78 31.18 8.37
CA ILE A 97 -3.28 32.00 9.50
C ILE A 97 -2.52 33.34 9.65
N GLN A 98 -1.60 33.69 8.75
CA GLN A 98 -0.84 34.97 8.81
C GLN A 98 -1.24 36.00 7.74
N SER A 99 -2.45 35.86 7.18
CA SER A 99 -3.10 36.91 6.39
C SER A 99 -4.56 37.03 6.84
N LEU A 100 -4.75 37.53 8.06
CA LEU A 100 -5.96 38.19 8.53
C LEU A 100 -5.54 39.49 9.20
#